data_AF-A0A933K351-F1
#
_entry.id   AF-A0A933K351-F1
#
_cell.length_a   1.000
_cell.length_b   1.000
_cell.length_c   1.000
_cell.angle_alpha   90.00
_cell.angle_beta   90.00
_cell.angle_gamma   90.00
#
_symmetry.space_group_name_H-M   'P 1'
#
loop_
_entity.id
_entity.type
_entity.pdbx_description
1 polymer ?
#
loop_
_entity_poly.entity_id
_entity_poly.type
_entity_poly.pdbx_seq_one_letter_code
_entity_poly.pdbx_strand_id
1 'polypeptide(L)'
;MTEGARLSPRKGVLGLETEYAFVFTPEVGSSAPVQERIFEALSEVLKGQCTCQDAAYRKGGFFLANGGLLHYEAEADALHRGLLEMATPECSTVREALAHHRAQELVIARLLPGIRERLTKSSFAGTLVIGKASSDYQGHTFGTHENYLVEDRPGPVRLAALGLWIVVFQLVRLPLTLLYTGLTVLALVLFGLVFATTMAVALGQAIRRRPTGDEAVEPAMVRWLDRAIKGLVTVAGRLQILEHRYLLPPASRLVSPLLFHRFRDELVTFLVTRLVFTGPGWLRTDRPGEGARFVLSPKASAIGEVAQVYCDPAR
;
A
#
# COMPACT_ATOMS: atom_id res chain seq x y z
N MET A 1 39.34 -28.23 0.69
CA MET A 1 38.53 -28.05 1.91
C MET A 1 38.71 -26.60 2.35
N THR A 2 37.83 -25.72 1.89
CA THR A 2 37.82 -24.31 2.28
C THR A 2 37.06 -24.20 3.61
N GLU A 3 37.74 -23.69 4.63
CA GLU A 3 37.15 -23.37 5.92
C GLU A 3 35.90 -22.51 5.71
N GLY A 4 34.74 -23.09 6.00
CA GLY A 4 33.51 -22.34 6.13
C GLY A 4 33.68 -21.37 7.28
N ALA A 5 33.90 -20.09 6.96
CA ALA A 5 33.80 -19.01 7.91
C ALA A 5 32.44 -19.13 8.60
N ARG A 6 32.42 -19.66 9.83
CA ARG A 6 31.26 -19.59 10.69
C ARG A 6 30.98 -18.10 10.85
N LEU A 7 29.94 -17.62 10.19
CA LEU A 7 29.36 -16.32 10.45
C LEU A 7 29.09 -16.29 11.96
N SER A 8 29.90 -15.56 12.72
CA SER A 8 29.53 -15.23 14.10
C SER A 8 28.16 -14.55 14.01
N PRO A 9 27.13 -15.01 14.72
CA PRO A 9 25.81 -14.39 14.63
C PRO A 9 25.92 -13.00 15.23
N ARG A 10 26.14 -11.99 14.39
CA ARG A 10 25.82 -10.61 14.75
C ARG A 10 24.33 -10.63 15.08
N LYS A 11 23.92 -9.99 16.19
CA LYS A 11 22.51 -9.88 16.56
C LYS A 11 21.75 -9.29 15.38
N GLY A 12 20.98 -10.13 14.68
CA GLY A 12 20.16 -9.68 13.56
C GLY A 12 19.07 -8.76 14.07
N VAL A 13 18.80 -7.69 13.34
CA VAL A 13 17.64 -6.84 13.58
C VAL A 13 16.45 -7.45 12.85
N LEU A 14 15.28 -7.50 13.50
CA LEU A 14 14.02 -7.88 12.90
C LEU A 14 12.89 -6.93 13.31
N GLY A 15 11.82 -6.91 12.51
CA GLY A 15 10.62 -6.14 12.79
C GLY A 15 9.38 -6.79 12.18
N LEU A 16 8.21 -6.47 12.71
CA LEU A 16 6.92 -6.94 12.22
C LEU A 16 6.04 -5.75 11.86
N GLU A 17 5.36 -5.83 10.72
CA GLU A 17 4.29 -4.90 10.32
C GLU A 17 2.99 -5.69 10.26
N THR A 18 1.92 -5.13 10.82
CA THR A 18 0.62 -5.79 10.88
C THR A 18 -0.47 -4.81 10.50
N GLU A 19 -1.24 -5.17 9.48
CA GLU A 19 -2.45 -4.48 9.09
C GLU A 19 -3.64 -5.00 9.92
N TYR A 20 -4.44 -4.07 10.41
CA TYR A 20 -5.65 -4.30 11.19
C TYR A 20 -6.83 -3.69 10.44
N ALA A 21 -7.87 -4.50 10.22
CA ALA A 21 -9.07 -4.07 9.53
C ALA A 21 -10.04 -3.36 10.49
N PHE A 22 -10.55 -2.19 10.11
CA PHE A 22 -11.70 -1.62 10.81
C PHE A 22 -13.00 -2.26 10.30
N VAL A 23 -13.79 -2.75 11.23
CA VAL A 23 -15.12 -3.30 10.98
C VAL A 23 -16.10 -2.51 11.82
N PHE A 24 -16.92 -1.68 11.17
CA PHE A 24 -17.96 -0.91 11.85
C PHE A 24 -19.33 -1.47 11.49
N THR A 25 -20.08 -1.89 12.50
CA THR A 25 -21.47 -2.31 12.36
C THR A 25 -22.39 -1.18 12.84
N PRO A 26 -23.06 -0.46 11.93
CA PRO A 26 -23.94 0.64 12.32
C PRO A 26 -25.19 0.12 13.02
N GLU A 27 -25.69 0.89 13.98
CA GLU A 27 -27.03 0.68 14.54
C GLU A 27 -28.10 1.05 13.50
N VAL A 28 -29.33 0.56 13.72
CA VAL A 28 -30.47 0.83 12.84
C VAL A 28 -30.67 2.35 12.73
N GLY A 29 -30.63 2.87 11.50
CA GLY A 29 -30.79 4.30 11.21
C GLY A 29 -29.51 5.13 11.26
N SER A 30 -28.35 4.53 11.55
CA SER A 30 -27.03 5.17 11.44
C SER A 30 -26.27 4.68 10.20
N SER A 31 -25.32 5.48 9.72
CA SER A 31 -24.41 5.09 8.65
C SER A 31 -23.05 4.66 9.22
N ALA A 32 -22.32 3.85 8.45
CA ALA A 32 -20.94 3.55 8.79
C ALA A 32 -20.03 4.75 8.41
N PRO A 33 -19.08 5.16 9.28
CA PRO A 33 -18.07 6.13 8.89
C PRO A 33 -17.15 5.54 7.83
N VAL A 34 -16.56 6.40 7.00
CA VAL A 34 -15.42 6.03 6.16
C VAL A 34 -14.22 5.66 7.04
N GLN A 35 -13.34 4.77 6.56
CA GLN A 35 -12.21 4.26 7.36
C GLN A 35 -11.27 5.38 7.81
N GLU A 36 -11.07 6.41 6.99
CA GLU A 36 -10.29 7.60 7.33
C GLU A 36 -10.84 8.32 8.57
N ARG A 37 -12.18 8.44 8.70
CA ARG A 37 -12.81 9.06 9.88
C ARG A 37 -12.58 8.24 11.16
N ILE A 38 -12.52 6.91 11.04
CA ILE A 38 -12.16 6.03 12.15
C ILE A 38 -10.70 6.28 12.56
N PHE A 39 -9.81 6.41 11.59
CA PHE A 39 -8.39 6.69 11.83
C PHE A 39 -8.15 8.09 12.42
N GLU A 40 -8.91 9.10 12.02
CA GLU A 40 -8.89 10.43 12.65
C GLU A 40 -9.27 10.35 14.14
N ALA A 41 -10.37 9.66 14.45
CA ALA A 41 -10.80 9.45 15.83
C ALA A 41 -9.74 8.68 16.64
N LEU A 42 -9.10 7.67 16.03
CA LEU A 42 -7.95 6.99 16.62
C LEU A 42 -6.81 7.95 16.91
N SER A 43 -6.45 8.81 15.95
CA SER A 43 -5.35 9.75 16.07
C SER A 43 -5.58 10.77 17.20
N GLU A 44 -6.80 11.29 17.32
CA GLU A 44 -7.19 12.20 18.41
C GLU A 44 -7.03 11.53 19.78
N VAL A 45 -7.53 10.30 19.91
CA VAL A 45 -7.48 9.55 21.18
C VAL A 45 -6.05 9.14 21.51
N LEU A 46 -5.27 8.73 20.50
CA LEU A 46 -3.86 8.36 20.64
C LEU A 46 -3.05 9.52 21.21
N LYS A 47 -3.16 10.72 20.64
CA LYS A 47 -2.44 11.92 21.11
C LYS A 47 -2.80 12.30 22.54
N GLY A 48 -4.02 12.00 22.99
CA GLY A 48 -4.48 12.26 24.35
C GLY A 48 -4.08 11.21 25.38
N GLN A 49 -3.82 9.96 24.97
CA GLN A 49 -3.62 8.83 25.90
C GLN A 49 -2.23 8.20 25.85
N CYS A 50 -1.49 8.39 24.76
CA CYS A 50 -0.19 7.80 24.51
C CYS A 50 0.84 8.88 24.21
N THR A 51 2.06 8.71 24.70
CA THR A 51 3.20 9.52 24.25
C THR A 51 3.57 9.08 22.84
N CYS A 52 3.39 10.00 21.87
CA CYS A 52 3.71 9.77 20.49
C CYS A 52 4.23 11.05 19.81
N GLN A 53 4.95 10.88 18.71
CA GLN A 53 5.47 11.94 17.87
C GLN A 53 4.97 11.74 16.44
N ASP A 54 4.61 12.83 15.75
CA ASP A 54 4.27 12.77 14.33
C ASP A 54 5.46 12.19 13.54
N ALA A 55 5.21 11.18 12.74
CA ALA A 55 6.23 10.54 11.92
C ALA A 55 6.59 11.44 10.73
N ALA A 56 7.88 11.76 10.59
CA ALA A 56 8.44 12.36 9.37
C ALA A 56 8.56 11.30 8.26
N TYR A 57 7.46 10.62 7.96
CA TYR A 57 7.37 9.49 7.05
C TYR A 57 6.41 9.83 5.89
N ARG A 58 6.66 9.28 4.70
CA ARG A 58 5.89 9.61 3.49
C ARG A 58 4.39 9.33 3.64
N LYS A 59 4.02 8.29 4.39
CA LYS A 59 2.62 7.92 4.67
C LYS A 59 2.07 8.58 5.95
N GLY A 60 2.85 9.44 6.60
CA GLY A 60 2.50 10.04 7.88
C GLY A 60 2.48 9.04 9.04
N GLY A 61 1.62 9.28 10.02
CA GLY A 61 1.46 8.42 11.20
C GLY A 61 2.17 8.94 12.45
N PHE A 62 2.34 8.05 13.43
CA PHE A 62 2.84 8.38 14.76
C PHE A 62 3.85 7.34 15.24
N PHE A 63 5.05 7.79 15.60
CA PHE A 63 5.96 6.98 16.40
C PHE A 63 5.51 7.00 17.85
N LEU A 64 5.35 5.83 18.44
CA LEU A 64 5.01 5.65 19.85
C LEU A 64 6.28 5.69 20.70
N ALA A 65 6.15 5.98 22.00
CA ALA A 65 7.29 5.99 22.93
C ALA A 65 8.04 4.65 23.04
N ASN A 66 7.42 3.54 22.64
CA ASN A 66 8.08 2.23 22.57
C ASN A 66 8.84 1.99 21.25
N GLY A 67 8.96 3.00 20.38
CA GLY A 67 9.63 2.93 19.08
C GLY A 67 8.79 2.32 17.95
N GLY A 68 7.59 1.81 18.22
CA GLY A 68 6.69 1.32 17.18
C GLY A 68 6.08 2.46 16.36
N LEU A 69 5.70 2.17 15.11
CA LEU A 69 5.02 3.10 14.22
C LEU A 69 3.55 2.69 14.07
N LEU A 70 2.66 3.67 13.99
CA LEU A 70 1.26 3.49 13.65
C LEU A 70 0.90 4.45 12.52
N HIS A 71 0.30 3.97 11.43
CA HIS A 71 -0.20 4.83 10.36
C HIS A 71 -1.44 4.25 9.66
N TYR A 72 -2.03 5.06 8.79
CA TYR A 72 -3.11 4.65 7.89
C TYR A 72 -2.49 4.08 6.62
N GLU A 73 -2.83 2.86 6.27
CA GLU A 73 -2.36 2.21 5.05
C GLU A 73 -3.50 2.12 4.04
N ALA A 74 -3.36 2.79 2.90
CA ALA A 74 -4.37 2.75 1.85
C ALA A 74 -3.73 2.81 0.47
N GLU A 75 -4.33 2.09 -0.48
CA GLU A 75 -3.97 2.21 -1.89
C GLU A 75 -4.52 3.54 -2.46
N ALA A 76 -3.81 4.11 -3.44
CA ALA A 76 -4.14 5.43 -3.99
C ALA A 76 -5.51 5.47 -4.68
N ASP A 77 -6.01 4.34 -5.16
CA ASP A 77 -7.32 4.15 -5.77
C ASP A 77 -8.40 3.68 -4.77
N ALA A 78 -8.00 3.35 -3.53
CA ALA A 78 -8.89 2.85 -2.49
C ALA A 78 -8.69 3.54 -1.13
N LEU A 79 -8.43 4.86 -1.11
CA LEU A 79 -8.23 5.64 0.13
C LEU A 79 -9.34 5.44 1.17
N HIS A 80 -10.58 5.23 0.73
CA HIS A 80 -11.74 5.00 1.59
C HIS A 80 -11.76 3.63 2.28
N ARG A 81 -10.88 2.71 1.89
CA ARG A 81 -10.75 1.34 2.40
C ARG A 81 -9.45 1.09 3.16
N GLY A 82 -8.78 2.16 3.60
CA GLY A 82 -7.50 2.01 4.28
C GLY A 82 -7.62 1.26 5.59
N LEU A 83 -6.50 0.74 6.05
CA LEU A 83 -6.33 -0.10 7.21
C LEU A 83 -5.50 0.63 8.25
N LEU A 84 -5.55 0.16 9.49
CA LEU A 84 -4.58 0.53 10.49
C LEU A 84 -3.33 -0.34 10.31
N GLU A 85 -2.18 0.24 10.00
CA GLU A 85 -0.92 -0.49 10.01
C GLU A 85 -0.11 -0.11 11.25
N MET A 86 0.41 -1.13 11.95
CA MET A 86 1.35 -0.93 13.06
C MET A 86 2.63 -1.73 12.83
N ALA A 87 3.77 -1.06 12.97
CA ALA A 87 5.10 -1.66 12.92
C ALA A 87 5.74 -1.73 14.32
N THR A 88 6.46 -2.81 14.61
CA THR A 88 7.30 -2.90 15.81
C THR A 88 8.54 -2.00 15.65
N PRO A 89 9.20 -1.59 16.75
CA PRO A 89 10.57 -1.09 16.63
C PRO A 89 11.50 -2.19 16.09
N GLU A 90 12.72 -1.79 15.75
CA GLU A 90 13.82 -2.70 15.49
C GLU A 90 14.13 -3.56 16.72
N CYS A 91 13.90 -4.87 16.59
CA CYS A 91 14.09 -5.84 17.66
C CYS A 91 15.35 -6.67 17.40
N SER A 92 16.08 -7.01 18.46
CA SER A 92 17.30 -7.82 18.40
C SER A 92 17.06 -9.31 18.65
N THR A 93 15.85 -9.66 19.12
CA THR A 93 15.43 -11.05 19.40
C THR A 93 13.97 -11.27 19.00
N VAL A 94 13.62 -12.52 18.70
CA VAL A 94 12.23 -12.91 18.40
C VAL A 94 11.29 -12.63 19.58
N ARG A 95 11.75 -12.85 20.81
CA ARG A 95 10.95 -12.59 22.02
C ARG A 95 10.58 -11.11 22.15
N GLU A 96 11.53 -10.22 21.86
CA GLU A 96 11.33 -8.78 21.86
C GLU A 96 10.32 -8.37 20.77
N ALA A 97 10.48 -8.89 19.54
CA ALA A 97 9.53 -8.65 18.46
C ALA A 97 8.11 -9.10 18.80
N LEU A 98 7.96 -10.30 19.42
CA LEU A 98 6.67 -10.80 19.88
C LEU A 98 6.07 -9.94 21.00
N ALA A 99 6.91 -9.43 21.92
CA ALA A 99 6.45 -8.55 22.99
C ALA A 99 5.93 -7.21 22.42
N HIS A 100 6.65 -6.60 21.48
CA HIS A 100 6.21 -5.38 20.82
C HIS A 100 4.98 -5.60 19.94
N HIS A 101 4.90 -6.73 19.23
CA HIS A 101 3.72 -7.08 18.45
C HIS A 101 2.48 -7.26 19.35
N ARG A 102 2.63 -7.92 20.51
CA ARG A 102 1.54 -7.99 21.49
C ARG A 102 1.20 -6.62 22.08
N ALA A 103 2.19 -5.75 22.27
CA ALA A 103 1.95 -4.38 22.75
C ALA A 103 1.10 -3.56 21.78
N GLN A 104 1.19 -3.79 20.46
CA GLN A 104 0.32 -3.14 19.47
C GLN A 104 -1.17 -3.45 19.76
N GLU A 105 -1.50 -4.73 19.97
CA GLU A 105 -2.86 -5.15 20.29
C GLU A 105 -3.37 -4.54 21.61
N LEU A 106 -2.49 -4.40 22.61
CA LEU A 106 -2.82 -3.75 23.88
C LEU A 106 -3.06 -2.24 23.72
N VAL A 107 -2.27 -1.57 22.87
CA VAL A 107 -2.49 -0.16 22.53
C VAL A 107 -3.85 0.00 21.84
N ILE A 108 -4.16 -0.84 20.84
CA ILE A 108 -5.47 -0.82 20.16
C ILE A 108 -6.61 -1.02 21.16
N ALA A 109 -6.52 -2.04 22.02
CA ALA A 109 -7.54 -2.33 23.02
C ALA A 109 -7.75 -1.18 24.00
N ARG A 110 -6.66 -0.50 24.40
CA ARG A 110 -6.71 0.69 25.28
C ARG A 110 -7.40 1.87 24.61
N LEU A 111 -7.14 2.12 23.33
CA LEU A 111 -7.69 3.26 22.61
C LEU A 111 -9.16 3.06 22.18
N LEU A 112 -9.56 1.81 21.93
CA LEU A 112 -10.87 1.46 21.36
C LEU A 112 -12.09 2.11 22.04
N PRO A 113 -12.19 2.19 23.40
CA PRO A 113 -13.31 2.87 24.04
C PRO A 113 -13.39 4.35 23.70
N GLY A 114 -12.25 5.05 23.69
CA GLY A 114 -12.19 6.46 23.33
C GLY A 114 -12.53 6.71 21.85
N ILE A 115 -12.12 5.80 20.97
CA ILE A 115 -12.45 5.87 19.53
C ILE A 115 -13.96 5.77 19.35
N ARG A 116 -14.59 4.78 20.00
CA ARG A 116 -16.04 4.59 19.94
C ARG A 116 -16.79 5.81 20.46
N GLU A 117 -16.37 6.37 21.60
CA GLU A 117 -16.99 7.58 22.16
C GLU A 117 -16.91 8.77 21.18
N ARG A 118 -15.76 8.95 20.52
CA ARG A 118 -15.57 10.01 19.51
C ARG A 118 -16.44 9.81 18.27
N LEU A 119 -16.56 8.57 17.80
CA LEU A 119 -17.44 8.23 16.68
C LEU A 119 -18.91 8.49 17.03
N THR A 120 -19.37 8.09 18.21
CA THR A 120 -20.73 8.36 18.69
C THR A 120 -21.01 9.86 18.79
N LYS A 121 -20.07 10.65 19.33
CA LYS A 121 -20.18 12.13 19.34
C LYS A 121 -20.21 12.76 17.95
N SER A 122 -19.69 12.04 16.95
CA SER A 122 -19.70 12.46 15.54
C SER A 122 -20.90 11.90 14.76
N SER A 123 -21.96 11.48 15.47
CA SER A 123 -23.20 10.92 14.91
C SER A 123 -23.05 9.55 14.22
N PHE A 124 -21.98 8.81 14.51
CA PHE A 124 -21.82 7.42 14.08
C PHE A 124 -22.16 6.48 15.26
N ALA A 125 -23.38 5.97 15.27
CA ALA A 125 -23.86 5.03 16.28
C ALA A 125 -23.65 3.59 15.77
N GLY A 126 -22.96 2.77 16.55
CA GLY A 126 -22.60 1.43 16.12
C GLY A 126 -21.44 0.83 16.92
N THR A 127 -21.06 -0.37 16.50
CA THR A 127 -19.96 -1.13 17.11
C THR A 127 -18.75 -1.13 16.18
N LEU A 128 -17.63 -0.56 16.66
CA LEU A 128 -16.33 -0.68 16.00
C LEU A 128 -15.55 -1.88 16.54
N VAL A 129 -15.08 -2.75 15.65
CA VAL A 129 -14.08 -3.79 15.91
C VAL A 129 -12.83 -3.49 15.09
N ILE A 130 -11.66 -3.63 15.69
CA ILE A 130 -10.37 -3.56 15.01
C ILE A 130 -9.81 -4.97 14.98
N GLY A 131 -9.87 -5.61 13.82
CA GLY A 131 -9.58 -7.04 13.65
C GLY A 131 -8.17 -7.28 13.14
N LYS A 132 -7.45 -8.20 13.78
CA LYS A 132 -6.20 -8.77 13.26
C LYS A 132 -6.52 -10.04 12.47
N ALA A 133 -6.61 -9.92 11.16
CA ALA A 133 -6.92 -11.01 10.26
C ALA A 133 -6.09 -10.87 8.98
N SER A 134 -5.90 -11.96 8.25
CA SER A 134 -5.25 -11.92 6.93
C SER A 134 -6.24 -11.87 5.78
N SER A 135 -7.54 -12.00 6.05
CA SER A 135 -8.60 -11.90 5.05
C SER A 135 -9.94 -11.56 5.69
N ASP A 136 -10.87 -11.02 4.90
CA ASP A 136 -12.26 -10.79 5.28
C ASP A 136 -13.23 -11.70 4.50
N TYR A 137 -14.53 -11.60 4.82
CA TYR A 137 -15.56 -12.39 4.14
C TYR A 137 -15.80 -11.98 2.68
N GLN A 138 -15.33 -10.79 2.26
CA GLN A 138 -15.41 -10.30 0.88
C GLN A 138 -14.24 -10.82 0.03
N GLY A 139 -13.27 -11.48 0.65
CA GLY A 139 -12.08 -12.02 -0.02
C GLY A 139 -10.95 -11.00 -0.15
N HIS A 140 -11.04 -9.85 0.53
CA HIS A 140 -9.87 -8.97 0.65
C HIS A 140 -8.79 -9.68 1.48
N THR A 141 -7.53 -9.34 1.22
CA THR A 141 -6.37 -9.91 1.91
C THR A 141 -5.59 -8.78 2.59
N PHE A 142 -5.20 -9.01 3.84
CA PHE A 142 -4.45 -8.03 4.64
C PHE A 142 -3.04 -8.53 4.96
N GLY A 143 -2.13 -7.57 5.07
CA GLY A 143 -0.71 -7.75 5.28
C GLY A 143 -0.32 -8.13 6.71
N THR A 144 0.65 -9.02 6.77
CA THR A 144 1.53 -9.17 7.93
C THR A 144 2.91 -9.40 7.34
N HIS A 145 3.83 -8.49 7.63
CA HIS A 145 5.16 -8.47 7.04
C HIS A 145 6.22 -8.72 8.11
N GLU A 146 7.24 -9.46 7.72
CA GLU A 146 8.39 -9.77 8.56
C GLU A 146 9.62 -9.14 7.90
N ASN A 147 10.27 -8.26 8.64
CA ASN A 147 11.48 -7.57 8.21
C ASN A 147 12.68 -8.22 8.90
N TYR A 148 13.69 -8.59 8.12
CA TYR A 148 14.92 -9.19 8.62
C TYR A 148 16.12 -8.43 8.05
N LEU A 149 16.98 -7.92 8.93
CA LEU A 149 18.27 -7.38 8.53
C LEU A 149 19.15 -8.52 8.02
N VAL A 150 19.55 -8.41 6.76
CA VAL A 150 20.41 -9.38 6.08
C VAL A 150 21.65 -8.69 5.54
N GLU A 151 22.76 -9.42 5.48
CA GLU A 151 23.99 -8.96 4.85
C GLU A 151 24.14 -9.60 3.47
N ASP A 152 24.06 -8.80 2.41
CA ASP A 152 24.33 -9.23 1.03
C ASP A 152 25.35 -8.30 0.36
N ARG A 153 26.60 -8.33 0.82
CA ARG A 153 27.65 -7.48 0.27
C ARG A 153 28.13 -7.98 -1.10
N PRO A 154 27.98 -7.18 -2.19
CA PRO A 154 28.47 -7.57 -3.50
C PRO A 154 29.99 -7.49 -3.58
N GLY A 155 30.61 -8.51 -4.17
CA GLY A 155 31.99 -8.41 -4.66
C GLY A 155 32.10 -7.40 -5.82
N PRO A 156 33.31 -6.99 -6.21
CA PRO A 156 33.52 -5.90 -7.18
C PRO A 156 32.87 -6.19 -8.54
N VAL A 157 32.95 -7.42 -9.03
CA VAL A 157 32.33 -7.83 -10.32
C VAL A 157 30.81 -7.72 -10.25
N ARG A 158 30.20 -8.21 -9.15
CA ARG A 158 28.74 -8.15 -8.96
C ARG A 158 28.26 -6.71 -8.84
N LEU A 159 29.02 -5.86 -8.14
CA LEU A 159 28.75 -4.43 -8.02
C LEU A 159 28.81 -3.73 -9.38
N ALA A 160 29.84 -4.02 -10.19
CA ALA A 160 29.98 -3.48 -11.54
C ALA A 160 28.82 -3.93 -12.45
N ALA A 161 28.41 -5.20 -12.38
CA ALA A 161 27.27 -5.72 -13.13
C ALA A 161 25.95 -5.06 -12.72
N LEU A 162 25.71 -4.88 -11.42
CA LEU A 162 24.54 -4.15 -10.90
C LEU A 162 24.55 -2.67 -11.33
N GLY A 163 25.71 -2.02 -11.29
CA GLY A 163 25.88 -0.64 -11.76
C GLY A 163 25.60 -0.50 -13.25
N LEU A 164 26.18 -1.37 -14.08
CA LEU A 164 25.93 -1.42 -15.52
C LEU A 164 24.44 -1.67 -15.80
N TRP A 165 23.82 -2.60 -15.07
CA TRP A 165 22.41 -2.88 -15.18
C TRP A 165 21.54 -1.66 -14.89
N ILE A 166 21.83 -0.92 -13.81
CA ILE A 166 21.12 0.33 -13.49
C ILE A 166 21.25 1.32 -14.65
N VAL A 167 22.46 1.50 -15.21
CA VAL A 167 22.67 2.41 -16.35
C VAL A 167 21.85 1.98 -17.56
N VAL A 168 21.95 0.71 -17.97
CA VAL A 168 21.21 0.17 -19.12
C VAL A 168 19.70 0.29 -18.94
N PHE A 169 19.20 -0.07 -17.75
CA PHE A 169 17.79 0.04 -17.42
C PHE A 169 17.30 1.50 -17.49
N GLN A 170 18.08 2.45 -16.96
CA GLN A 170 17.74 3.87 -16.98
C GLN A 170 17.82 4.47 -18.39
N LEU A 171 18.70 4.00 -19.27
CA LEU A 171 18.73 4.45 -20.67
C LEU A 171 17.44 4.12 -21.43
N VAL A 172 16.77 3.01 -21.07
CA VAL A 172 15.48 2.62 -21.65
C VAL A 172 14.32 3.29 -20.92
N ARG A 173 14.36 3.33 -19.59
CA ARG A 173 13.27 3.83 -18.75
C ARG A 173 13.14 5.36 -18.78
N LEU A 174 14.25 6.10 -18.77
CA LEU A 174 14.23 7.56 -18.64
C LEU A 174 13.51 8.25 -19.82
N PRO A 175 13.75 7.87 -21.10
CA PRO A 175 12.98 8.45 -22.21
C PRO A 175 11.47 8.20 -22.10
N LEU A 176 11.08 6.99 -21.69
CA LEU A 176 9.67 6.64 -21.46
C LEU A 176 9.08 7.48 -20.32
N THR A 177 9.85 7.66 -19.25
CA THR A 177 9.49 8.48 -18.10
C THR A 177 9.30 9.95 -18.45
N LEU A 178 10.27 10.52 -19.17
CA LEU A 178 10.19 11.90 -19.65
C LEU A 178 9.01 12.09 -20.61
N LEU A 179 8.74 11.11 -21.47
CA LEU A 179 7.63 11.17 -22.41
C LEU A 179 6.27 11.19 -21.67
N TYR A 180 5.98 10.21 -20.81
CA TYR A 180 4.69 10.20 -20.11
C TYR A 180 4.56 11.40 -19.17
N THR A 181 5.65 11.82 -18.50
CA THR A 181 5.63 12.99 -17.62
C THR A 181 5.35 14.26 -18.42
N GLY A 182 5.99 14.43 -19.58
CA GLY A 182 5.75 15.56 -20.48
C GLY A 182 4.30 15.60 -20.98
N LEU A 183 3.72 14.45 -21.34
CA LEU A 183 2.31 14.36 -21.74
C LEU A 183 1.35 14.73 -20.59
N THR A 184 1.63 14.27 -19.37
CA THR A 184 0.82 14.62 -18.19
C THR A 184 0.92 16.10 -17.86
N VAL A 185 2.12 16.69 -17.89
CA VAL A 185 2.32 18.13 -17.66
C VAL A 185 1.59 18.94 -18.74
N LEU A 186 1.70 18.55 -20.01
CA LEU A 186 0.98 19.20 -21.10
C LEU A 186 -0.54 19.14 -20.89
N ALA A 187 -1.07 17.97 -20.50
CA ALA A 187 -2.49 17.82 -20.21
C ALA A 187 -2.94 18.71 -19.05
N LEU A 188 -2.14 18.84 -17.98
CA LEU A 188 -2.42 19.72 -16.85
C LEU A 188 -2.41 21.21 -17.23
N VAL A 189 -1.45 21.63 -18.06
CA VAL A 189 -1.39 23.02 -18.56
C VAL A 189 -2.60 23.32 -19.43
N LEU A 190 -2.96 22.44 -20.36
CA LEU A 190 -4.15 22.58 -21.20
C LEU A 190 -5.43 22.63 -20.37
N PHE A 191 -5.55 21.77 -19.36
CA PHE A 191 -6.66 21.78 -18.42
C PHE A 191 -6.75 23.11 -17.67
N GLY A 192 -5.63 23.62 -17.14
CA GLY A 192 -5.57 24.91 -16.47
C GLY A 192 -6.00 26.07 -17.37
N LEU A 193 -5.62 26.06 -18.65
CA LEU A 193 -6.03 27.06 -19.64
C LEU A 193 -7.54 26.98 -19.93
N VAL A 194 -8.09 25.77 -20.09
CA VAL A 194 -9.54 25.57 -20.27
C VAL A 194 -10.29 26.08 -19.04
N PHE A 195 -9.83 25.73 -17.84
CA PHE A 195 -10.44 26.16 -16.58
C PHE A 195 -10.39 27.70 -16.41
N ALA A 196 -9.25 28.33 -16.68
CA ALA A 196 -9.12 29.78 -16.59
C ALA A 196 -10.02 30.52 -17.59
N THR A 197 -10.13 30.00 -18.82
CA THR A 197 -10.98 30.59 -19.86
C THR A 197 -12.47 30.43 -19.54
N THR A 198 -12.92 29.26 -19.09
CA THR A 198 -14.32 29.06 -18.66
C THR A 198 -14.66 29.96 -17.46
N MET A 199 -13.75 30.10 -16.50
CA MET A 199 -13.97 30.94 -15.34
C MET A 199 -13.98 32.44 -15.68
N ALA A 200 -13.11 32.89 -16.60
CA ALA A 200 -13.14 34.27 -17.11
C ALA A 200 -14.44 34.59 -17.85
N VAL A 201 -14.97 33.65 -18.64
CA VAL A 201 -16.26 33.80 -19.33
C VAL A 201 -17.41 33.87 -18.33
N ALA A 202 -17.44 32.96 -17.34
CA ALA A 202 -18.46 32.96 -16.28
C ALA A 202 -18.46 34.26 -15.48
N LEU A 203 -17.27 34.75 -15.11
CA LEU A 203 -17.11 36.03 -14.41
C LEU A 203 -17.59 37.21 -15.26
N GLY A 204 -17.26 37.24 -16.55
CA GLY A 204 -17.71 38.27 -17.48
C GLY A 204 -19.24 38.28 -17.67
N GLN A 205 -19.88 37.11 -17.68
CA GLN A 205 -21.35 37.00 -17.74
C GLN A 205 -22.00 37.47 -16.45
N ALA A 206 -21.43 37.11 -15.29
CA ALA A 206 -21.90 37.54 -13.97
C ALA A 206 -21.83 39.07 -13.81
N ILE A 207 -20.71 39.70 -14.21
CA ILE A 207 -20.54 41.17 -14.19
C ILE A 207 -21.59 41.85 -15.08
N ARG A 208 -21.90 41.26 -16.25
CA ARG A 208 -22.85 41.81 -17.22
C ARG A 208 -24.33 41.56 -16.86
N ARG A 209 -24.63 40.92 -15.71
CA ARG A 209 -25.98 40.57 -15.23
C ARG A 209 -26.86 39.89 -16.31
N ARG A 210 -26.27 39.13 -17.24
CA ARG A 210 -27.07 38.33 -18.17
C ARG A 210 -27.58 37.08 -17.44
N PRO A 211 -28.87 36.72 -17.55
CA PRO A 211 -29.34 35.44 -17.01
C PRO A 211 -28.60 34.32 -17.72
N THR A 212 -28.04 33.38 -16.95
CA THR A 212 -27.57 32.09 -17.46
C THR A 212 -28.80 31.32 -17.93
N GLY A 213 -29.15 31.45 -19.22
CA GLY A 213 -30.10 30.54 -19.85
C GLY A 213 -29.52 29.12 -19.91
N ASP A 214 -30.37 28.11 -19.75
CA ASP A 214 -30.07 26.68 -19.57
C ASP A 214 -29.23 26.00 -20.68
N GLU A 215 -28.79 26.73 -21.71
CA GLU A 215 -27.88 26.22 -22.73
C GLU A 215 -26.57 26.99 -22.69
N ALA A 216 -25.75 26.71 -21.68
CA ALA A 216 -24.31 26.95 -21.80
C ALA A 216 -23.77 25.99 -22.87
N VAL A 217 -23.91 26.36 -24.15
CA VAL A 217 -23.25 25.66 -25.25
C VAL A 217 -21.76 25.76 -24.97
N GLU A 218 -21.16 24.68 -24.47
CA GLU A 218 -19.71 24.61 -24.35
C GLU A 218 -19.13 25.01 -25.72
N PRO A 219 -18.20 25.98 -25.78
CA PRO A 219 -17.59 26.32 -27.05
C PRO A 219 -17.02 25.06 -27.70
N ALA A 220 -17.18 24.88 -29.02
CA ALA A 220 -16.65 23.72 -29.73
C ALA A 220 -15.15 23.50 -29.47
N MET A 221 -14.42 24.60 -29.22
CA MET A 221 -13.04 24.62 -28.77
C MET A 221 -12.82 23.94 -27.41
N VAL A 222 -13.68 24.17 -26.41
CA VAL A 222 -13.58 23.55 -25.08
C VAL A 222 -13.81 22.04 -25.18
N ARG A 223 -14.84 21.59 -25.92
CA ARG A 223 -15.06 20.16 -26.20
C ARG A 223 -13.90 19.51 -26.97
N TRP A 224 -13.27 20.24 -27.89
CA TRP A 224 -12.10 19.73 -28.60
C TRP A 224 -10.89 19.60 -27.66
N LEU A 225 -10.63 20.62 -26.84
CA LEU A 225 -9.55 20.60 -25.85
C LEU A 225 -9.76 19.51 -24.79
N ASP A 226 -10.99 19.33 -24.28
CA ASP A 226 -11.31 18.25 -23.35
C ASP A 226 -11.03 16.87 -23.95
N ARG A 227 -11.42 16.63 -25.21
CA ARG A 227 -11.07 15.39 -25.93
C ARG A 227 -9.55 15.24 -26.10
N ALA A 228 -8.84 16.31 -26.40
CA ALA A 228 -7.38 16.30 -26.52
C ALA A 228 -6.71 15.96 -25.18
N ILE A 229 -7.14 16.59 -24.07
CA ILE A 229 -6.67 16.31 -22.70
C ILE A 229 -6.92 14.85 -22.35
N LYS A 230 -8.14 14.34 -22.54
CA LYS A 230 -8.49 12.93 -22.31
C LYS A 230 -7.61 11.99 -23.14
N GLY A 231 -7.34 12.33 -24.40
CA GLY A 231 -6.43 11.61 -25.27
C GLY A 231 -5.00 11.56 -24.72
N LEU A 232 -4.44 12.72 -24.33
CA LEU A 232 -3.10 12.82 -23.75
C LEU A 232 -2.97 12.01 -22.46
N VAL A 233 -3.93 12.14 -21.54
CA VAL A 233 -3.98 11.36 -20.29
C VAL A 233 -4.07 9.86 -20.57
N THR A 234 -4.88 9.45 -21.54
CA THR A 234 -5.01 8.05 -21.93
C THR A 234 -3.69 7.49 -22.48
N VAL A 235 -3.00 8.26 -23.34
CA VAL A 235 -1.69 7.84 -23.88
C VAL A 235 -0.64 7.77 -22.77
N ALA A 236 -0.57 8.78 -21.90
CA ALA A 236 0.33 8.78 -20.75
C ALA A 236 0.10 7.57 -19.84
N GLY A 237 -1.16 7.28 -19.51
CA GLY A 237 -1.54 6.10 -18.72
C GLY A 237 -1.17 4.78 -19.40
N ARG A 238 -1.36 4.67 -20.72
CA ARG A 238 -0.93 3.48 -21.49
C ARG A 238 0.58 3.29 -21.49
N LEU A 239 1.36 4.37 -21.60
CA LEU A 239 2.82 4.30 -21.52
C LEU A 239 3.28 3.84 -20.13
N GLN A 240 2.65 4.33 -19.08
CA GLN A 240 2.90 3.90 -17.71
C GLN A 240 2.56 2.41 -17.52
N ILE A 241 1.40 1.96 -18.01
CA ILE A 241 1.03 0.54 -17.98
C ILE A 241 2.05 -0.30 -18.77
N LEU A 242 2.54 0.20 -19.90
CA LEU A 242 3.53 -0.51 -20.71
C LEU A 242 4.85 -0.68 -19.95
N GLU A 243 5.32 0.37 -19.26
CA GLU A 243 6.48 0.32 -18.38
C GLU A 243 6.29 -0.74 -17.28
N HIS A 244 5.20 -0.66 -16.52
CA HIS A 244 4.93 -1.54 -15.39
C HIS A 244 4.67 -2.99 -15.78
N ARG A 245 4.01 -3.23 -16.92
CA ARG A 245 3.62 -4.58 -17.33
C ARG A 245 4.68 -5.28 -18.17
N TYR A 246 5.41 -4.55 -19.02
CA TYR A 246 6.29 -5.17 -20.01
C TYR A 246 7.77 -4.83 -19.84
N LEU A 247 8.13 -3.68 -19.25
CA LEU A 247 9.54 -3.34 -19.03
C LEU A 247 10.03 -3.85 -17.68
N LEU A 248 9.31 -3.54 -16.60
CA LEU A 248 9.73 -3.84 -15.22
C LEU A 248 9.86 -5.35 -14.92
N PRO A 249 8.91 -6.23 -15.28
CA PRO A 249 9.00 -7.66 -14.97
C PRO A 249 10.22 -8.37 -15.59
N PRO A 250 10.47 -8.31 -16.91
CA PRO A 250 11.66 -8.96 -17.47
C PRO A 250 12.96 -8.32 -16.97
N ALA A 251 12.99 -6.98 -16.80
CA ALA A 251 14.12 -6.29 -16.21
C ALA A 251 14.44 -6.83 -14.79
N SER A 252 13.42 -6.96 -13.95
CA SER A 252 13.57 -7.52 -12.61
C SER A 252 14.08 -8.96 -12.64
N ARG A 253 13.57 -9.80 -13.55
CA ARG A 253 14.01 -11.20 -13.68
C ARG A 253 15.47 -11.33 -14.09
N LEU A 254 15.98 -10.41 -14.92
CA LEU A 254 17.38 -10.40 -15.35
C LEU A 254 18.36 -10.05 -14.22
N VAL A 255 18.00 -9.09 -13.35
CA VAL A 255 18.87 -8.68 -12.24
C VAL A 255 18.72 -9.54 -11.00
N SER A 256 17.55 -10.18 -10.82
CA SER A 256 17.24 -10.93 -9.60
C SER A 256 18.27 -12.01 -9.23
N PRO A 257 18.92 -12.75 -10.15
CA PRO A 257 19.97 -13.72 -9.78
C PRO A 257 21.22 -13.07 -9.15
N LEU A 258 21.45 -11.79 -9.39
CA LEU A 258 22.57 -11.03 -8.82
C LEU A 258 22.28 -10.52 -7.40
N LEU A 259 21.03 -10.61 -6.95
CA LEU A 259 20.56 -10.11 -5.66
C LEU A 259 20.16 -11.27 -4.76
N PHE A 260 20.67 -11.30 -3.53
CA PHE A 260 20.25 -12.24 -2.49
C PHE A 260 20.29 -13.73 -2.90
N HIS A 261 21.20 -14.14 -3.79
CA HIS A 261 21.22 -15.50 -4.37
C HIS A 261 21.08 -16.62 -3.32
N ARG A 262 21.85 -16.57 -2.22
CA ARG A 262 21.75 -17.55 -1.12
C ARG A 262 20.35 -17.62 -0.50
N PHE A 263 19.71 -16.47 -0.28
CA PHE A 263 18.36 -16.43 0.25
C PHE A 263 17.36 -16.98 -0.76
N ARG A 264 17.54 -16.72 -2.05
CA ARG A 264 16.61 -17.23 -3.07
C ARG A 264 16.67 -18.75 -3.18
N ASP A 265 17.86 -19.33 -3.17
CA ASP A 265 18.05 -20.77 -3.34
C ASP A 265 17.57 -21.57 -2.10
N GLU A 266 17.78 -21.03 -0.89
CA GLU A 266 17.52 -21.77 0.36
C GLU A 266 16.19 -21.37 1.04
N LEU A 267 15.83 -20.08 1.01
CA LEU A 267 14.72 -19.56 1.82
C LEU A 267 13.36 -19.71 1.14
N VAL A 268 13.28 -19.67 -0.19
CA VAL A 268 11.99 -19.68 -0.91
C VAL A 268 11.21 -20.95 -0.61
N THR A 269 11.85 -22.12 -0.72
CA THR A 269 11.22 -23.41 -0.41
C THR A 269 10.71 -23.45 1.03
N PHE A 270 11.49 -22.95 1.99
CA PHE A 270 11.06 -22.84 3.38
C PHE A 270 9.86 -21.88 3.55
N LEU A 271 9.88 -20.70 2.94
CA LEU A 271 8.80 -19.70 3.03
C LEU A 271 7.49 -20.18 2.41
N VAL A 272 7.56 -20.99 1.35
CA VAL A 272 6.37 -21.62 0.73
C VAL A 272 5.81 -22.70 1.66
N THR A 273 6.67 -23.55 2.21
CA THR A 273 6.26 -24.72 3.01
C THR A 273 5.93 -24.40 4.47
N ARG A 274 6.42 -23.28 5.03
CA ARG A 274 6.17 -22.91 6.43
C ARG A 274 4.69 -22.73 6.77
N LEU A 275 3.84 -22.49 5.76
CA LEU A 275 2.39 -22.36 5.93
C LEU A 275 1.74 -23.58 6.60
N VAL A 276 2.39 -24.76 6.56
CA VAL A 276 1.95 -25.95 7.29
C VAL A 276 1.90 -25.74 8.80
N PHE A 277 2.79 -24.92 9.36
CA PHE A 277 2.87 -24.66 10.80
C PHE A 277 2.69 -23.19 11.20
N THR A 278 2.71 -22.25 10.24
CA THR A 278 2.44 -20.82 10.50
C THR A 278 1.11 -20.33 9.92
N GLY A 279 0.39 -21.17 9.16
CA GLY A 279 -0.86 -20.80 8.53
C GLY A 279 -1.95 -20.51 9.58
N PRO A 280 -2.65 -19.35 9.54
CA PRO A 280 -3.70 -19.04 10.51
C PRO A 280 -4.97 -19.88 10.31
N GLY A 281 -5.09 -20.60 9.19
CA GLY A 281 -6.31 -21.28 8.80
C GLY A 281 -7.37 -20.32 8.25
N TRP A 282 -8.19 -20.80 7.32
CA TRP A 282 -9.36 -20.07 6.83
C TRP A 282 -10.39 -21.03 6.25
N LEU A 283 -11.67 -20.69 6.39
CA LEU A 283 -12.77 -21.45 5.79
C LEU A 283 -13.25 -20.72 4.53
N ARG A 284 -12.95 -21.26 3.35
CA ARG A 284 -13.41 -20.71 2.06
C ARG A 284 -14.80 -21.23 1.72
N THR A 285 -15.69 -20.31 1.37
CA THR A 285 -17.06 -20.57 0.90
C THR A 285 -17.31 -19.93 -0.48
N ASP A 286 -16.24 -19.70 -1.24
CA ASP A 286 -16.22 -18.97 -2.51
C ASP A 286 -16.85 -19.73 -3.69
N ARG A 287 -17.15 -21.01 -3.52
CA ARG A 287 -17.77 -21.86 -4.54
C ARG A 287 -19.16 -22.32 -4.11
N PRO A 288 -20.23 -21.68 -4.62
CA PRO A 288 -21.60 -22.10 -4.34
C PRO A 288 -21.80 -23.58 -4.73
N GLY A 289 -22.30 -24.40 -3.80
CA GLY A 289 -22.59 -25.81 -4.05
C GLY A 289 -21.45 -26.81 -3.79
N GLU A 290 -20.20 -26.37 -3.63
CA GLU A 290 -19.05 -27.25 -3.32
C GLU A 290 -18.76 -27.39 -1.80
N GLY A 291 -19.59 -26.75 -0.96
CA GLY A 291 -19.41 -26.74 0.49
C GLY A 291 -18.23 -25.88 0.96
N ALA A 292 -18.05 -25.80 2.27
CA ALA A 292 -16.96 -25.03 2.87
C ALA A 292 -15.65 -25.83 2.86
N ARG A 293 -14.53 -25.19 2.46
CA ARG A 293 -13.21 -25.83 2.42
C ARG A 293 -12.24 -25.14 3.37
N PHE A 294 -11.55 -25.92 4.19
CA PHE A 294 -10.48 -25.40 5.02
C PHE A 294 -9.18 -25.25 4.22
N VAL A 295 -8.55 -24.09 4.33
CA VAL A 295 -7.22 -23.80 3.75
C VAL A 295 -6.27 -23.35 4.83
N LEU A 296 -4.98 -23.68 4.68
CA LEU A 296 -3.95 -23.36 5.69
C LEU A 296 -3.67 -21.85 5.79
N SER A 297 -3.73 -21.13 4.67
CA SER A 297 -3.48 -19.69 4.64
C SER A 297 -4.34 -19.01 3.57
N PRO A 298 -5.14 -18.00 3.94
CA PRO A 298 -5.87 -17.20 2.96
C PRO A 298 -4.93 -16.33 2.11
N LYS A 299 -3.75 -15.96 2.65
CA LYS A 299 -2.74 -15.15 1.95
C LYS A 299 -2.08 -15.88 0.78
N ALA A 300 -2.06 -17.23 0.80
CA ALA A 300 -1.39 -18.02 -0.21
C ALA A 300 -1.96 -17.82 -1.62
N SER A 301 -3.28 -17.70 -1.76
CA SER A 301 -3.90 -17.42 -3.07
C SER A 301 -3.54 -16.03 -3.59
N ALA A 302 -3.56 -15.01 -2.73
CA ALA A 302 -3.20 -13.65 -3.11
C ALA A 302 -1.72 -13.53 -3.53
N ILE A 303 -0.80 -14.18 -2.81
CA ILE A 303 0.61 -14.21 -3.19
C ILE A 303 0.81 -14.93 -4.52
N GLY A 304 0.09 -16.02 -4.77
CA GLY A 304 0.20 -16.78 -6.04
C GLY A 304 -0.14 -15.95 -7.27
N GLU A 305 -1.09 -15.03 -7.18
CA GLU A 305 -1.47 -14.12 -8.27
C GLU A 305 -0.38 -13.07 -8.55
N VAL A 306 0.34 -12.62 -7.52
CA VAL A 306 1.39 -11.59 -7.61
C VAL A 306 2.78 -12.18 -7.93
N ALA A 307 3.08 -13.38 -7.43
CA ALA A 307 4.40 -14.00 -7.48
C ALA A 307 4.79 -14.57 -8.86
N GLN A 308 3.85 -14.70 -9.81
CA GLN A 308 4.14 -15.06 -11.21
C GLN A 308 5.14 -14.10 -11.88
N VAL A 309 5.38 -12.93 -11.28
CA VAL A 309 6.38 -11.95 -11.74
C VAL A 309 7.82 -12.37 -11.40
N TYR A 310 8.07 -13.09 -10.30
CA TYR A 310 9.44 -13.26 -9.74
C TYR A 310 9.97 -14.70 -9.76
N CYS A 311 9.12 -15.72 -9.74
CA CYS A 311 9.50 -17.12 -9.86
C CYS A 311 8.59 -17.81 -10.88
N ASP A 312 9.18 -18.40 -11.92
CA ASP A 312 8.49 -19.37 -12.76
C ASP A 312 8.59 -20.73 -12.05
N PRO A 313 7.50 -21.29 -11.48
CA PRO A 313 7.55 -22.56 -10.78
C PRO A 313 7.82 -23.75 -11.71
N ALA A 314 7.89 -23.56 -13.03
CA ALA A 314 8.25 -24.58 -14.01
C ALA A 314 9.76 -24.63 -14.34
N ARG A 315 10.61 -23.89 -13.61
CA ARG A 315 12.07 -23.91 -13.74
C ARG A 315 12.78 -24.20 -12.42
#